data_AF-A0A202E241-F1
#
_entry.id   AF-A0A202E241-F1
#
_cell.length_a   1.000
_cell.length_b   1.000
_cell.length_c   1.000
_cell.angle_alpha   90.00
_cell.angle_beta   90.00
_cell.angle_gamma   90.00
#
_symmetry.space_group_name_H-M   'P 1'
#
loop_
_entity.id
_entity.type
_entity.pdbx_description
1 polymer ?
#
loop_
_entity_poly.entity_id
_entity_poly.type
_entity_poly.pdbx_seq_one_letter_code
_entity_poly.pdbx_strand_id
1 'polypeptide(L)'
;MINKLLIFIFFIPLFSCEEQLVKKPIHEEKLLNIFRMEYNLTEQYQEHYILYLRYQLKHFKKKNQLTNDTIKLINDIYDGLSEDEKSDYQLKWQSKFQPIIDKLHHNTRQMIINESKVLSQDKMAQIQELTTKIELLEKDLPRVTLAPQFFIMPTVKENF
;
A
#
# COMPACT_ATOMS: atom_id res chain seq x y z
N MET A 1 -15.43 -10.43 26.27
CA MET A 1 -15.68 -10.11 24.84
C MET A 1 -14.46 -9.40 24.25
N ILE A 2 -13.32 -10.10 24.17
CA ILE A 2 -12.07 -9.62 23.56
C ILE A 2 -11.83 -10.58 22.41
N ASN A 3 -12.29 -10.27 21.17
CA ASN A 3 -11.94 -11.13 20.02
C ASN A 3 -12.24 -10.56 18.62
N LYS A 4 -12.22 -9.23 18.43
CA LYS A 4 -12.35 -8.64 17.09
C LYS A 4 -11.39 -7.49 16.80
N LEU A 5 -10.26 -7.38 17.52
CA LEU A 5 -9.26 -6.34 17.30
C LEU A 5 -8.00 -6.84 16.56
N LEU A 6 -8.09 -7.96 15.84
CA LEU A 6 -6.94 -8.67 15.25
C LEU A 6 -7.19 -9.12 13.80
N ILE A 7 -7.83 -8.31 12.97
CA ILE A 7 -7.91 -8.60 11.54
C ILE A 7 -7.78 -7.28 10.80
N PHE A 8 -6.57 -6.98 10.33
CA PHE A 8 -6.30 -6.42 9.00
C PHE A 8 -4.79 -6.47 8.76
N ILE A 9 -4.26 -7.69 8.80
CA ILE A 9 -2.93 -8.00 8.28
C ILE A 9 -3.16 -8.58 6.89
N PHE A 10 -3.05 -7.76 5.84
CA PHE A 10 -3.04 -8.28 4.47
C PHE A 10 -1.72 -9.01 4.18
N PHE A 11 -1.89 -10.19 3.59
CA PHE A 11 -0.94 -11.26 3.25
C PHE A 11 -0.07 -10.93 2.03
N ILE A 12 1.23 -11.26 2.02
CA ILE A 12 2.04 -11.62 0.81
C ILE A 12 3.23 -12.56 1.21
N PRO A 13 3.50 -13.68 0.49
CA PRO A 13 4.68 -14.53 0.67
C PRO A 13 5.91 -14.10 -0.16
N LEU A 14 7.11 -14.40 0.36
CA LEU A 14 8.47 -14.06 -0.12
C LEU A 14 8.96 -14.94 -1.29
N PHE A 15 9.85 -14.46 -2.18
CA PHE A 15 11.14 -15.09 -2.62
C PHE A 15 11.86 -14.34 -3.80
N SER A 16 13.18 -14.06 -3.59
CA SER A 16 14.41 -14.07 -4.46
C SER A 16 14.41 -13.61 -5.95
N CYS A 17 15.10 -12.49 -6.29
CA CYS A 17 16.43 -12.33 -6.98
C CYS A 17 16.35 -12.45 -8.53
N GLU A 18 16.96 -11.66 -9.44
CA GLU A 18 18.08 -10.70 -9.46
C GLU A 18 17.91 -9.73 -10.69
N GLU A 19 18.85 -8.79 -10.86
CA GLU A 19 18.83 -7.49 -11.57
C GLU A 19 18.96 -7.58 -13.14
N GLN A 20 18.37 -6.74 -14.01
CA GLN A 20 18.84 -5.39 -14.42
C GLN A 20 17.95 -4.67 -15.48
N LEU A 21 17.78 -3.36 -15.22
CA LEU A 21 17.74 -2.17 -16.11
C LEU A 21 16.94 -2.16 -17.43
N VAL A 22 15.72 -1.63 -17.37
CA VAL A 22 15.05 -0.95 -18.51
C VAL A 22 14.47 0.40 -18.06
N LYS A 23 14.62 1.43 -18.90
CA LYS A 23 14.18 2.84 -18.73
C LYS A 23 12.93 3.01 -17.83
N LYS A 24 13.04 3.91 -16.84
CA LYS A 24 12.02 4.17 -15.81
C LYS A 24 10.84 4.97 -16.38
N PRO A 25 9.58 4.49 -16.33
CA PRO A 25 8.41 5.31 -16.59
C PRO A 25 8.22 6.33 -15.47
N ILE A 26 7.97 7.59 -15.84
CA ILE A 26 7.80 8.74 -14.93
C ILE A 26 6.67 8.50 -13.91
N HIS A 27 5.65 7.70 -14.27
CA HIS A 27 4.48 7.40 -13.44
C HIS A 27 4.78 6.43 -12.30
N GLU A 28 5.60 5.41 -12.55
CA GLU A 28 6.05 4.51 -11.48
C GLU A 28 6.88 5.27 -10.44
N GLU A 29 7.74 6.20 -10.87
CA GLU A 29 8.51 7.02 -9.93
C GLU A 29 7.61 7.94 -9.10
N LYS A 30 6.51 8.45 -9.67
CA LYS A 30 5.49 9.19 -8.93
C LYS A 30 4.82 8.31 -7.87
N LEU A 31 4.38 7.08 -8.21
CA LEU A 31 3.77 6.19 -7.22
C LEU A 31 4.78 5.78 -6.14
N LEU A 32 6.02 5.50 -6.54
CA LEU A 32 7.08 5.16 -5.60
C LEU A 32 7.34 6.32 -4.61
N ASN A 33 7.29 7.56 -5.09
CA ASN A 33 7.41 8.73 -4.21
C ASN A 33 6.20 8.88 -3.28
N ILE A 34 4.98 8.56 -3.71
CA ILE A 34 3.81 8.50 -2.83
C ILE A 34 4.03 7.47 -1.71
N PHE A 35 4.54 6.28 -2.05
CA PHE A 35 4.87 5.25 -1.05
C PHE A 35 6.01 5.65 -0.12
N ARG A 36 7.05 6.34 -0.63
CA ARG A 36 8.13 6.88 0.22
C ARG A 36 7.62 7.95 1.18
N MET A 37 6.76 8.84 0.72
CA MET A 37 6.12 9.83 1.59
C MET A 37 5.29 9.15 2.69
N GLU A 38 4.52 8.13 2.33
CA GLU A 38 3.75 7.36 3.30
C GLU A 38 4.65 6.64 4.30
N TYR A 39 5.76 6.07 3.82
CA TYR A 39 6.72 5.40 4.67
C TYR A 39 7.30 6.36 5.71
N ASN A 40 7.75 7.54 5.29
CA ASN A 40 8.26 8.56 6.20
C ASN A 40 7.19 9.01 7.22
N LEU A 41 5.92 9.08 6.82
CA LEU A 41 4.81 9.36 7.75
C LEU A 41 4.64 8.23 8.77
N THR A 42 4.76 6.97 8.36
CA THR A 42 4.68 5.85 9.31
C THR A 42 5.85 5.83 10.30
N GLU A 43 7.06 6.21 9.88
CA GLU A 43 8.20 6.40 10.80
C GLU A 43 7.96 7.57 11.76
N GLN A 44 7.49 8.70 11.24
CA GLN A 44 7.21 9.90 12.05
C GLN A 44 6.17 9.64 13.15
N TYR A 45 5.15 8.83 12.86
CA TYR A 45 4.06 8.51 13.79
C TYR A 45 4.19 7.13 14.44
N GLN A 46 5.39 6.55 14.47
CA GLN A 46 5.62 5.18 14.94
C GLN A 46 5.08 4.90 16.36
N GLU A 47 5.08 5.91 17.23
CA GLU A 47 4.59 5.84 18.62
C GLU A 47 3.24 6.53 18.84
N HIS A 48 2.61 7.04 17.77
CA HIS A 48 1.43 7.90 17.85
C HIS A 48 0.40 7.56 16.76
N TYR A 49 -0.19 6.37 16.84
CA TYR A 49 -1.11 5.85 15.83
C TYR A 49 -2.37 6.72 15.67
N ILE A 50 -2.89 7.29 16.76
CA ILE A 50 -4.03 8.22 16.70
C ILE A 50 -3.69 9.48 15.89
N LEU A 51 -2.47 10.02 16.03
CA LEU A 51 -2.05 11.19 15.26
C LEU A 51 -1.91 10.84 13.78
N TYR A 52 -1.40 9.65 13.47
CA TYR A 52 -1.40 9.11 12.11
C TYR A 52 -2.81 9.03 11.53
N LEU A 53 -3.78 8.45 12.23
CA LEU A 53 -5.16 8.35 11.75
C LEU A 53 -5.80 9.73 11.51
N ARG A 54 -5.53 10.70 12.39
CA ARG A 54 -5.97 12.09 12.18
C ARG A 54 -5.34 12.72 10.94
N TYR A 55 -4.05 12.46 10.70
CA TYR A 55 -3.37 12.89 9.48
C TYR A 55 -4.01 12.26 8.24
N GLN A 56 -4.24 10.94 8.25
CA GLN A 56 -4.88 10.22 7.15
C GLN A 56 -6.25 10.81 6.84
N LEU A 57 -7.08 11.02 7.85
CA LEU A 57 -8.41 11.61 7.70
C LEU A 57 -8.35 13.02 7.10
N LYS A 58 -7.47 13.88 7.60
CA LYS A 58 -7.31 15.26 7.13
C LYS A 58 -6.87 15.34 5.66
N HIS A 59 -6.03 14.41 5.23
CA HIS A 59 -5.43 14.43 3.90
C HIS A 59 -6.05 13.43 2.91
N PHE A 60 -7.11 12.73 3.33
CA PHE A 60 -7.71 11.61 2.61
C PHE A 60 -8.05 11.95 1.15
N LYS A 61 -8.88 12.98 0.90
CA LYS A 61 -9.36 13.31 -0.45
C LYS A 61 -8.20 13.59 -1.42
N LYS A 62 -7.22 14.40 -0.98
CA LYS A 62 -6.05 14.78 -1.79
C LYS A 62 -5.17 13.58 -2.10
N LYS A 63 -4.91 12.73 -1.09
CA LYS A 63 -4.12 11.50 -1.26
C LYS A 63 -4.83 10.51 -2.17
N ASN A 64 -6.13 10.28 -1.95
CA ASN A 64 -6.91 9.35 -2.76
C ASN A 64 -6.94 9.75 -4.24
N GLN A 65 -7.17 11.03 -4.54
CA GLN A 65 -7.12 11.53 -5.92
C GLN A 65 -5.75 11.30 -6.57
N LEU A 66 -4.68 11.75 -5.91
CA LEU A 66 -3.31 11.62 -6.44
C LEU A 66 -2.92 10.15 -6.69
N THR A 67 -3.28 9.26 -5.76
CA THR A 67 -3.02 7.84 -5.87
C THR A 67 -3.85 7.22 -7.00
N ASN A 68 -5.15 7.49 -7.07
CA ASN A 68 -6.04 6.94 -8.11
C ASN A 68 -5.61 7.36 -9.51
N ASP A 69 -5.29 8.65 -9.72
CA ASP A 69 -4.85 9.16 -11.02
C ASP A 69 -3.57 8.44 -11.46
N THR A 70 -2.66 8.18 -10.52
CA THR A 70 -1.40 7.48 -10.79
C THR A 70 -1.63 5.99 -11.08
N ILE A 71 -2.48 5.32 -10.30
CA ILE A 71 -2.83 3.90 -10.48
C ILE A 71 -3.53 3.69 -11.83
N LYS A 72 -4.48 4.56 -12.18
CA LYS A 72 -5.20 4.46 -13.45
C LYS A 72 -4.22 4.48 -14.62
N LEU A 73 -3.27 5.42 -14.62
CA LEU A 73 -2.25 5.50 -15.67
C LEU A 73 -1.36 4.25 -15.73
N ILE A 74 -1.01 3.66 -14.58
CA ILE A 74 -0.21 2.43 -14.53
C ILE A 74 -1.01 1.24 -15.10
N ASN A 75 -2.28 1.12 -14.74
CA ASN A 75 -3.17 0.08 -15.29
C ASN A 75 -3.35 0.27 -16.80
N ASP A 76 -3.61 1.50 -17.26
CA ASP A 76 -3.77 1.80 -18.70
C ASP A 76 -2.51 1.45 -19.50
N ILE A 77 -1.32 1.73 -18.96
CA ILE A 77 -0.03 1.32 -19.57
C ILE A 77 0.03 -0.20 -19.63
N TYR A 78 -0.20 -0.88 -18.51
CA TYR A 78 -0.12 -2.33 -18.41
C TYR A 78 -1.09 -3.05 -19.36
N ASP A 79 -2.32 -2.55 -19.49
CA ASP A 79 -3.34 -3.14 -20.36
C ASP A 79 -2.98 -3.00 -21.85
N GLY A 80 -2.20 -1.99 -22.21
CA GLY A 80 -1.70 -1.76 -23.57
C GLY A 80 -0.47 -2.60 -23.96
N LEU A 81 0.14 -3.32 -23.03
CA LEU A 81 1.28 -4.20 -23.28
C LEU A 81 0.85 -5.55 -23.86
N SER A 82 1.72 -6.17 -24.67
CA SER A 82 1.59 -7.58 -25.04
C SER A 82 1.78 -8.50 -23.83
N GLU A 83 1.38 -9.77 -23.93
CA GLU A 83 1.52 -10.71 -22.80
C GLU A 83 2.97 -10.94 -22.36
N ASP A 84 3.92 -10.96 -23.31
CA ASP A 84 5.35 -11.06 -23.00
C ASP A 84 5.83 -9.81 -22.26
N GLU A 85 5.45 -8.61 -22.73
CA GLU A 85 5.79 -7.33 -22.08
C GLU A 85 5.14 -7.16 -20.71
N LYS A 86 3.93 -7.71 -20.52
CA LYS A 86 3.23 -7.70 -19.23
C LYS A 86 3.99 -8.49 -18.17
N SER A 87 4.54 -9.65 -18.54
CA SER A 87 5.36 -10.47 -17.64
C SER A 87 6.60 -9.69 -17.19
N ASP A 88 7.34 -9.10 -18.14
CA ASP A 88 8.53 -8.28 -17.83
C ASP A 88 8.19 -7.05 -16.98
N TYR A 89 7.08 -6.39 -17.29
CA TYR A 89 6.62 -5.22 -16.55
C TYR A 89 6.22 -5.57 -15.12
N GLN A 90 5.53 -6.70 -14.89
CA GLN A 90 5.22 -7.19 -13.55
C GLN A 90 6.48 -7.47 -12.73
N LEU A 91 7.47 -8.14 -13.32
CA LEU A 91 8.74 -8.46 -12.63
C LEU A 91 9.47 -7.19 -12.20
N LYS A 92 9.59 -6.22 -13.13
CA LYS A 92 10.21 -4.92 -12.84
C LYS A 92 9.44 -4.15 -11.76
N TRP A 93 8.11 -4.17 -11.84
CA TRP A 93 7.25 -3.56 -10.83
C TRP A 93 7.52 -4.14 -9.44
N GLN A 94 7.51 -5.46 -9.30
CA GLN A 94 7.74 -6.13 -8.02
C GLN A 94 9.12 -5.80 -7.46
N SER A 95 10.18 -5.92 -8.26
CA SER A 95 11.55 -5.59 -7.84
C SER A 95 11.66 -4.15 -7.31
N LYS A 96 10.98 -3.20 -7.95
CA LYS A 96 11.03 -1.78 -7.58
C LYS A 96 10.15 -1.43 -6.37
N PHE A 97 8.96 -2.00 -6.27
CA PHE A 97 7.94 -1.58 -5.31
C PHE A 97 7.85 -2.46 -4.07
N GLN A 98 8.19 -3.74 -4.17
CA GLN A 98 8.07 -4.66 -3.03
C GLN A 98 8.86 -4.20 -1.80
N PRO A 99 10.11 -3.70 -1.90
CA PRO A 99 10.86 -3.28 -0.72
C PRO A 99 10.19 -2.15 0.08
N ILE A 100 9.53 -1.21 -0.60
CA ILE A 100 8.85 -0.10 0.09
C ILE A 100 7.49 -0.55 0.65
N ILE A 101 6.81 -1.47 -0.04
CA ILE A 101 5.55 -2.06 0.41
C ILE A 101 5.79 -2.86 1.70
N ASP A 102 6.84 -3.69 1.74
CA ASP A 102 7.21 -4.47 2.93
C ASP A 102 7.51 -3.58 4.12
N LYS A 103 8.26 -2.50 3.89
CA LYS A 103 8.57 -1.48 4.89
C LYS A 103 7.33 -0.78 5.44
N LEU A 104 6.40 -0.38 4.56
CA LEU A 104 5.12 0.20 4.95
C LEU A 104 4.29 -0.74 5.82
N HIS A 105 4.21 -2.02 5.42
CA HIS A 105 3.50 -3.04 6.19
C HIS A 105 4.15 -3.26 7.56
N HIS A 106 5.47 -3.35 7.62
CA HIS A 106 6.20 -3.51 8.88
C HIS A 106 5.94 -2.34 9.83
N ASN A 107 6.12 -1.09 9.36
CA ASN A 107 5.95 0.10 10.19
C ASN A 107 4.51 0.27 10.67
N THR A 108 3.53 0.06 9.79
CA THR A 108 2.11 0.14 10.17
C THR A 108 1.76 -0.88 11.25
N ARG A 109 2.30 -2.11 11.17
CA ARG A 109 2.11 -3.12 12.22
C ARG A 109 2.77 -2.68 13.53
N GLN A 110 3.99 -2.15 13.50
CA GLN A 110 4.67 -1.66 14.70
C GLN A 110 3.90 -0.52 15.37
N MET A 111 3.37 0.43 14.59
CA MET A 111 2.51 1.52 15.10
C MET A 111 1.30 0.99 15.87
N ILE A 112 0.59 0.02 15.30
CA ILE A 112 -0.57 -0.60 15.94
C ILE A 112 -0.16 -1.32 17.22
N ILE A 113 0.94 -2.10 17.17
CA ILE A 113 1.47 -2.82 18.34
C ILE A 113 1.85 -1.83 19.44
N ASN A 114 2.56 -0.76 19.11
CA ASN A 114 2.99 0.25 20.07
C ASN A 114 1.80 0.96 20.74
N GLU A 115 0.80 1.38 19.97
CA GLU A 115 -0.40 2.00 20.53
C GLU A 115 -1.19 0.99 21.40
N SER A 116 -1.21 -0.29 21.02
CA SER A 116 -1.87 -1.35 21.80
C SER A 116 -1.26 -1.58 23.19
N LYS A 117 0.02 -1.30 23.39
CA LYS A 117 0.72 -1.45 24.69
C LYS A 117 0.25 -0.41 25.71
N VAL A 118 -0.27 0.74 25.25
CA VAL A 118 -0.69 1.89 26.08
C VAL A 118 -2.16 2.24 25.86
N LEU A 119 -2.97 1.24 25.49
CA LEU A 119 -4.34 1.42 25.02
C LEU A 119 -5.31 1.60 26.20
N SER A 120 -5.85 2.81 26.36
CA SER A 120 -6.97 3.08 27.26
C SER A 120 -8.32 2.93 26.53
N GLN A 121 -9.42 2.83 27.28
CA GLN A 121 -10.77 2.82 26.69
C GLN A 121 -11.03 4.06 25.83
N ASP A 122 -10.59 5.24 26.27
CA ASP A 122 -10.73 6.50 25.51
C ASP A 122 -9.93 6.47 24.20
N LYS A 123 -8.73 5.89 24.21
CA LYS A 123 -7.92 5.73 23.00
C LYS A 123 -8.56 4.74 22.04
N MET A 124 -9.13 3.64 22.52
CA MET A 124 -9.86 2.69 21.67
C MET A 124 -11.05 3.34 20.99
N ALA A 125 -11.84 4.12 21.74
CA ALA A 125 -12.98 4.84 21.17
C ALA A 125 -12.54 5.81 20.07
N GLN A 126 -11.45 6.55 20.28
CA GLN A 126 -10.88 7.45 19.27
C GLN A 126 -10.39 6.72 18.02
N ILE A 127 -9.70 5.59 18.18
CA ILE A 127 -9.24 4.78 17.04
C ILE A 127 -10.44 4.27 16.25
N GLN A 128 -11.46 3.75 16.93
CA GLN A 128 -12.66 3.24 16.27
C GLN A 128 -13.40 4.35 15.52
N GLU A 129 -13.60 5.51 16.14
CA GLU A 129 -14.22 6.67 15.51
C GLU A 129 -13.46 7.12 14.25
N LEU A 130 -12.14 7.26 14.34
CA LEU A 130 -11.31 7.71 13.22
C LEU A 130 -11.29 6.69 12.09
N THR A 131 -11.17 5.40 12.41
CA THR A 131 -11.22 4.31 11.41
C THR A 131 -12.57 4.30 10.70
N THR A 132 -13.69 4.37 11.43
CA THR A 132 -15.03 4.43 10.82
C THR A 132 -15.18 5.64 9.89
N LYS A 133 -14.65 6.81 10.28
CA LYS A 133 -14.68 7.99 9.39
C LYS A 133 -13.89 7.77 8.11
N ILE A 134 -12.72 7.15 8.20
CA ILE A 134 -11.90 6.82 7.01
C ILE A 134 -12.64 5.82 6.12
N GLU A 135 -13.20 4.74 6.69
CA GLU A 135 -13.97 3.74 5.94
C GLU A 135 -15.18 4.33 5.21
N LEU A 136 -15.88 5.29 5.83
CA LEU A 136 -16.99 6.00 5.17
C LEU A 136 -16.49 6.81 3.97
N LEU A 137 -15.38 7.54 4.13
CA LEU A 137 -14.77 8.27 3.01
C LEU A 137 -14.28 7.34 1.89
N GLU A 138 -13.78 6.15 2.22
CA GLU A 138 -13.38 5.13 1.24
C GLU A 138 -14.56 4.60 0.42
N LYS A 139 -15.74 4.49 1.02
CA LYS A 139 -16.96 4.07 0.30
C LYS A 139 -17.50 5.13 -0.64
N ASP A 140 -17.31 6.41 -0.30
CA ASP A 140 -17.85 7.54 -1.04
C ASP A 140 -16.98 7.99 -2.23
N LEU A 141 -15.73 7.48 -2.34
CA LEU A 141 -14.83 7.83 -3.44
C LEU A 141 -14.60 6.66 -4.39
N PRO A 142 -14.43 6.93 -5.71
CA PRO A 142 -14.05 5.89 -6.65
C PRO A 142 -12.71 5.31 -6.22
N ARG A 143 -12.64 3.99 -6.11
CA ARG A 143 -11.41 3.27 -5.75
C ARG A 143 -10.86 2.61 -7.01
N VAL A 144 -9.70 3.07 -7.47
CA VAL A 144 -8.95 2.38 -8.51
C VAL A 144 -7.89 1.54 -7.80
N THR A 145 -7.95 0.23 -7.96
CA THR A 145 -6.92 -0.67 -7.44
C THR A 145 -5.89 -0.94 -8.52
N LEU A 146 -4.62 -1.07 -8.12
CA LEU A 146 -3.62 -1.66 -9.00
C LEU A 146 -4.11 -3.04 -9.44
N ALA A 147 -3.87 -3.36 -10.70
CA ALA A 147 -4.30 -4.63 -11.23
C ALA A 147 -3.68 -5.81 -10.43
N PRO A 148 -4.46 -6.84 -10.05
CA PRO A 148 -4.02 -7.85 -9.09
C PRO A 148 -2.71 -8.58 -9.48
N GLN A 149 -2.47 -8.72 -10.79
CA GLN A 149 -1.26 -9.32 -11.34
C GLN A 149 0.05 -8.63 -10.91
N PHE A 150 0.03 -7.37 -10.49
CA PHE A 150 1.20 -6.71 -9.92
C PHE A 150 1.69 -7.36 -8.62
N PHE A 151 0.84 -8.15 -7.97
CA PHE A 151 1.12 -8.82 -6.70
C PHE A 151 1.26 -10.34 -6.85
N ILE A 152 1.20 -10.86 -8.07
CA ILE A 152 1.31 -12.29 -8.39
C ILE A 152 2.59 -12.48 -9.21
N MET A 153 3.39 -13.49 -8.88
CA MET A 153 4.53 -13.88 -9.72
C MET A 153 3.99 -14.40 -11.07
N PRO A 154 4.47 -13.92 -12.24
CA PRO A 154 4.05 -14.47 -13.52
C PRO A 154 4.35 -15.97 -13.56
N THR A 155 3.39 -16.76 -14.04
CA THR A 155 3.58 -18.20 -14.19
C THR A 155 4.55 -18.38 -15.36
N VAL A 156 5.79 -18.74 -15.08
CA VAL A 156 6.74 -19.14 -16.11
C VAL A 156 6.14 -20.38 -16.76
N LYS A 157 5.69 -20.28 -18.02
CA LYS A 157 5.46 -21.47 -18.83
C LYS A 157 6.82 -22.13 -19.00
N GLU A 158 7.07 -23.20 -18.26
CA GLU A 158 8.15 -24.12 -18.58
C GLU A 158 7.81 -24.70 -19.96
N ASN A 159 8.44 -24.14 -21.00
CA ASN A 159 8.45 -24.77 -22.31
C ASN A 159 9.34 -26.02 -22.18
N PHE A 160 8.73 -27.16 -21.88
CA PHE A 160 9.32 -28.48 -22.08
C PHE A 160 9.18 -28.91 -23.53
#